data_AF-A0A7K2X835-F1
#
_entry.id   AF-A0A7K2X835-F1
#
_cell.length_a   1.000
_cell.length_b   1.000
_cell.length_c   1.000
_cell.angle_alpha   90.00
_cell.angle_beta   90.00
_cell.angle_gamma   90.00
#
_symmetry.space_group_name_H-M   'P 1'
#
loop_
_entity.id
_entity.type
_entity.pdbx_description
1 polymer ?
#
loop_
_entity_poly.entity_id
_entity_poly.type
_entity_poly.pdbx_seq_one_letter_code
_entity_poly.pdbx_strand_id
1 'polypeptide(L)'
;ARGIIRAGGALGRGEDGGTTAMLLSTLVLVTLAAARWHSARGHAQQAHASRQAAEHLRTAYRQAAATPMRALHDQGRALPEAQRRTYETALRAVLPEQDGRANGVPAKTDALLATLAQAEQAGHDPETLLRQAIDMRELDTAADVNDVLVWRLRRIAQLPAHPGEALRRPPVGTRPTKPSANRTNERNTPAATPRPAVPDPRSRPPRR
;
A
#
# COMPACT_ATOMS: atom_id res chain seq x y z
N ALA A 1 18.80 21.64 -72.84
CA ALA A 1 17.64 20.75 -72.72
C ALA A 1 18.08 19.28 -72.67
N ARG A 2 18.24 18.69 -71.48
CA ARG A 2 18.28 17.23 -71.23
C ARG A 2 17.98 16.96 -69.75
N GLY A 3 17.00 16.08 -69.46
CA GLY A 3 17.10 15.17 -68.31
C GLY A 3 16.35 15.49 -67.01
N ILE A 4 15.09 15.96 -67.05
CA ILE A 4 14.13 15.56 -66.01
C ILE A 4 13.49 14.28 -66.52
N ILE A 5 13.76 13.11 -65.90
CA ILE A 5 12.86 11.98 -65.59
C ILE A 5 13.73 10.90 -64.89
N ARG A 6 13.69 10.85 -63.56
CA ARG A 6 13.74 9.59 -62.79
C ARG A 6 12.35 9.50 -62.15
N ALA A 7 11.39 8.82 -62.78
CA ALA A 7 11.19 7.38 -62.67
C ALA A 7 11.17 6.93 -61.21
N GLY A 8 9.96 6.88 -60.66
CA GLY A 8 9.61 6.32 -59.36
C GLY A 8 8.10 6.35 -59.08
N GLY A 9 7.28 6.55 -60.11
CA GLY A 9 5.84 6.32 -60.04
C GLY A 9 5.58 4.83 -60.14
N ALA A 10 5.72 4.13 -59.01
CA ALA A 10 5.39 2.71 -58.88
C ALA A 10 4.42 2.48 -57.72
N LEU A 11 3.40 3.33 -57.61
CA LEU A 11 2.17 3.03 -56.87
C LEU A 11 1.01 3.24 -57.84
N GLY A 12 0.22 2.18 -57.99
CA GLY A 12 -0.72 1.97 -59.10
C GLY A 12 -1.64 3.16 -59.39
N ARG A 13 -1.61 3.58 -60.65
CA ARG A 13 -2.67 4.35 -61.30
C ARG A 13 -3.87 3.43 -61.49
N GLY A 14 -4.77 3.42 -60.53
CA GLY A 14 -6.04 2.71 -60.53
C GLY A 14 -6.78 2.95 -59.22
N GLU A 15 -8.11 2.86 -59.25
CA GLU A 15 -9.04 2.83 -58.10
C GLU A 15 -8.50 1.98 -56.91
N ASP A 16 -7.67 0.99 -57.23
CA ASP A 16 -6.96 0.07 -56.35
C ASP A 16 -5.94 0.71 -55.39
N GLY A 17 -5.27 1.81 -55.77
CA GLY A 17 -4.28 2.46 -54.91
C GLY A 17 -4.91 3.24 -53.75
N GLY A 18 -6.01 3.93 -54.04
CA GLY A 18 -6.81 4.64 -53.05
C GLY A 18 -7.55 3.69 -52.11
N THR A 19 -8.13 2.61 -52.65
CA THR A 19 -8.77 1.56 -51.83
C THR A 19 -7.75 0.82 -50.96
N THR A 20 -6.56 0.49 -51.46
CA THR A 20 -5.51 -0.14 -50.64
C THR A 20 -5.04 0.79 -49.52
N ALA A 21 -4.83 2.08 -49.81
CA ALA A 21 -4.46 3.05 -48.78
C ALA A 21 -5.57 3.23 -47.73
N MET A 22 -6.84 3.20 -48.14
CA MET A 22 -7.99 3.24 -47.23
C MET A 22 -8.03 1.99 -46.35
N LEU A 23 -7.85 0.80 -46.91
CA LEU A 23 -7.82 -0.46 -46.16
C LEU A 23 -6.69 -0.49 -45.12
N LEU A 24 -5.48 -0.06 -45.50
CA LEU A 24 -4.36 0.06 -44.55
C LEU A 24 -4.66 1.09 -43.45
N SER A 25 -5.23 2.24 -43.80
CA SER A 25 -5.63 3.26 -42.83
C SER A 25 -6.67 2.73 -41.84
N THR A 26 -7.68 2.02 -42.35
CA THR A 26 -8.70 1.37 -41.52
C THR A 26 -8.08 0.31 -40.61
N LEU A 27 -7.17 -0.52 -41.13
CA LEU A 27 -6.48 -1.54 -40.33
C LEU A 27 -5.68 -0.90 -39.19
N VAL A 28 -4.93 0.17 -39.47
CA VAL A 28 -4.18 0.93 -38.45
C VAL A 28 -5.13 1.48 -37.38
N LEU A 29 -6.23 2.12 -37.77
CA LEU A 29 -7.22 2.64 -36.81
C LEU A 29 -7.83 1.54 -35.95
N VAL A 30 -8.17 0.39 -36.55
CA VAL A 30 -8.71 -0.77 -35.81
C VAL A 30 -7.69 -1.32 -34.81
N THR A 31 -6.42 -1.46 -35.19
CA THR A 31 -5.37 -1.93 -34.26
C THR A 31 -5.15 -0.97 -33.08
N LEU A 32 -5.16 0.34 -33.32
CA LEU A 32 -5.01 1.34 -32.26
C LEU A 32 -6.23 1.37 -31.33
N ALA A 33 -7.44 1.24 -31.88
CA ALA A 33 -8.67 1.13 -31.10
C ALA A 33 -8.67 -0.13 -30.22
N ALA A 34 -8.27 -1.28 -30.76
CA ALA A 34 -8.12 -2.53 -30.02
C ALA A 34 -7.08 -2.41 -28.89
N ALA A 35 -5.91 -1.81 -29.17
CA ALA A 35 -4.87 -1.56 -28.17
C ALA A 35 -5.37 -0.65 -27.04
N ARG A 36 -6.09 0.43 -27.37
CA ARG A 36 -6.66 1.36 -26.39
C ARG A 36 -7.75 0.72 -25.54
N TRP A 37 -8.62 -0.08 -26.15
CA TRP A 37 -9.64 -0.83 -25.42
C TRP A 37 -9.02 -1.84 -24.46
N HIS A 38 -8.01 -2.59 -24.90
CA HIS A 38 -7.32 -3.56 -24.05
C HIS A 38 -6.59 -2.87 -22.89
N SER A 39 -5.92 -1.75 -23.15
CA SER A 39 -5.25 -0.95 -22.13
C SER A 39 -6.24 -0.40 -21.09
N ALA A 40 -7.36 0.19 -21.55
CA ALA A 40 -8.41 0.68 -20.68
C ALA A 40 -9.02 -0.43 -19.81
N ARG A 41 -9.23 -1.62 -20.39
CA ARG A 41 -9.75 -2.80 -19.67
C ARG A 41 -8.73 -3.35 -18.67
N GLY A 42 -7.44 -3.34 -19.02
CA GLY A 42 -6.34 -3.68 -18.13
C GLY A 42 -6.27 -2.77 -16.91
N HIS A 43 -6.36 -1.44 -17.11
CA HIS A 43 -6.41 -0.48 -16.00
C HIS A 43 -7.66 -0.66 -15.13
N ALA A 44 -8.81 -0.97 -15.73
CA ALA A 44 -10.03 -1.26 -14.97
C ALA A 44 -9.87 -2.51 -14.09
N GLN A 45 -9.24 -3.57 -14.61
CA GLN A 45 -8.93 -4.78 -13.84
C GLN A 45 -7.92 -4.50 -12.71
N GLN A 46 -6.85 -3.75 -13.01
CA GLN A 46 -5.87 -3.32 -12.00
C GLN A 46 -6.54 -2.51 -10.89
N ALA A 47 -7.38 -1.52 -11.24
CA ALA A 47 -8.10 -0.72 -10.27
C ALA A 47 -9.05 -1.56 -9.40
N HIS A 48 -9.72 -2.56 -9.99
CA HIS A 48 -10.56 -3.50 -9.24
C HIS A 48 -9.73 -4.35 -8.28
N ALA A 49 -8.63 -4.95 -8.75
CA ALA A 49 -7.73 -5.74 -7.93
C ALA A 49 -7.11 -4.92 -6.79
N SER A 50 -6.71 -3.66 -7.03
CA SER A 50 -6.21 -2.75 -6.00
C SER A 50 -7.27 -2.43 -4.94
N ARG A 51 -8.53 -2.23 -5.33
CA ARG A 51 -9.63 -2.02 -4.35
C ARG A 51 -9.87 -3.26 -3.49
N GLN A 52 -9.90 -4.45 -4.09
CA GLN A 52 -10.04 -5.70 -3.35
C GLN A 52 -8.86 -5.92 -2.39
N ALA A 53 -7.63 -5.70 -2.86
CA ALA A 53 -6.45 -5.78 -2.01
C ALA A 53 -6.52 -4.79 -0.83
N ALA A 54 -6.95 -3.54 -1.08
CA ALA A 54 -7.14 -2.55 -0.03
C ALA A 54 -8.20 -2.98 0.99
N GLU A 55 -9.30 -3.60 0.57
CA GLU A 55 -10.32 -4.14 1.48
C GLU A 55 -9.80 -5.30 2.34
N HIS A 56 -9.02 -6.21 1.76
CA HIS A 56 -8.38 -7.29 2.50
C HIS A 56 -7.36 -6.74 3.52
N LEU A 57 -6.53 -5.78 3.12
CA LEU A 57 -5.57 -5.13 4.01
C LEU A 57 -6.26 -4.36 5.15
N ARG A 58 -7.35 -3.65 4.87
CA ARG A 58 -8.16 -2.98 5.92
C ARG A 58 -8.75 -3.99 6.90
N THR A 59 -9.19 -5.15 6.42
CA THR A 59 -9.75 -6.20 7.28
C THR A 59 -8.68 -6.83 8.15
N ALA A 60 -7.54 -7.19 7.56
CA ALA A 60 -6.38 -7.68 8.31
C ALA A 60 -5.89 -6.65 9.34
N TYR A 61 -5.84 -5.37 8.97
CA TYR A 61 -5.50 -4.28 9.87
C TYR A 61 -6.48 -4.20 11.05
N ARG A 62 -7.79 -4.15 10.79
CA ARG A 62 -8.79 -4.09 11.88
C ARG A 62 -8.66 -5.26 12.85
N GLN A 63 -8.34 -6.45 12.35
CA GLN A 63 -8.11 -7.63 13.19
C GLN A 63 -6.84 -7.49 14.02
N ALA A 64 -5.72 -7.11 13.39
CA ALA A 64 -4.43 -6.94 14.08
C ALA A 64 -4.43 -5.78 15.08
N ALA A 65 -5.13 -4.69 14.77
CA ALA A 65 -5.22 -3.49 15.58
C ALA A 65 -6.25 -3.58 16.71
N ALA A 66 -7.14 -4.58 16.69
CA ALA A 66 -8.24 -4.69 17.66
C ALA A 66 -7.74 -4.69 19.11
N THR A 67 -6.73 -5.50 19.42
CA THR A 67 -6.15 -5.62 20.76
C THR A 67 -5.41 -4.34 21.19
N PRO A 68 -4.41 -3.82 20.43
CA PRO A 68 -3.70 -2.61 20.84
C PRO A 68 -4.61 -1.38 20.90
N MET A 69 -5.57 -1.22 19.99
CA MET A 69 -6.52 -0.11 20.06
C MET A 69 -7.42 -0.21 21.30
N ARG A 70 -7.90 -1.41 21.65
CA ARG A 70 -8.67 -1.60 22.89
C ARG A 70 -7.85 -1.22 24.13
N ALA A 71 -6.59 -1.64 24.20
CA ALA A 71 -5.70 -1.26 25.30
C ALA A 71 -5.50 0.26 25.39
N LEU A 72 -5.38 0.95 24.25
CA LEU A 72 -5.30 2.42 24.24
C LEU A 72 -6.59 3.09 24.68
N HIS A 73 -7.75 2.57 24.26
CA HIS A 73 -9.04 3.05 24.76
C HIS A 73 -9.14 2.89 26.28
N ASP A 74 -8.73 1.74 26.82
CA ASP A 74 -8.75 1.49 28.26
C ASP A 74 -7.82 2.45 29.02
N GLN A 75 -6.60 2.67 28.49
CA GLN A 75 -5.65 3.64 29.05
C GLN A 75 -6.19 5.07 29.01
N GLY A 76 -6.83 5.47 27.91
CA GLY A 76 -7.43 6.79 27.76
C GLY A 76 -8.59 7.02 28.73
N ARG A 77 -9.42 5.98 28.93
CA ARG A 77 -10.48 5.99 29.95
C ARG A 77 -9.95 6.11 31.37
N ALA A 78 -8.78 5.54 31.65
CA ALA A 78 -8.13 5.60 32.95
C ALA A 78 -7.36 6.91 33.23
N LEU A 79 -7.27 7.83 32.27
CA LEU A 79 -6.57 9.12 32.47
C LEU A 79 -7.31 10.01 33.49
N PRO A 80 -6.57 10.76 34.33
CA PRO A 80 -7.15 11.78 35.21
C PRO A 80 -7.95 12.82 34.42
N GLU A 81 -9.10 13.24 34.96
CA GLU A 81 -10.02 14.15 34.25
C GLU A 81 -9.35 15.47 33.84
N ALA A 82 -8.48 16.03 34.68
CA ALA A 82 -7.74 17.25 34.38
C ALA A 82 -6.82 17.09 33.14
N GLN A 83 -6.13 15.94 33.03
CA GLN A 83 -5.29 15.66 31.86
C GLN A 83 -6.14 15.47 30.61
N ARG A 84 -7.24 14.71 30.72
CA ARG A 84 -8.20 14.53 29.60
C ARG A 84 -8.68 15.86 29.05
N ARG A 85 -9.15 16.77 29.91
CA ARG A 85 -9.62 18.11 29.49
C ARG A 85 -8.53 18.93 28.82
N THR A 86 -7.30 18.81 29.28
CA THR A 86 -6.14 19.52 28.68
C THR A 86 -5.91 19.05 27.25
N TYR A 87 -5.81 17.72 27.03
CA TYR A 87 -5.62 17.14 25.70
C TYR A 87 -6.83 17.35 24.77
N GLU A 88 -8.06 17.27 25.28
CA GLU A 88 -9.28 17.57 24.52
C GLU A 88 -9.32 19.05 24.08
N THR A 89 -8.78 19.96 24.89
CA THR A 89 -8.66 21.37 24.53
C THR A 89 -7.60 21.57 23.45
N ALA A 90 -6.44 20.92 23.58
CA ALA A 90 -5.40 20.93 22.54
C ALA A 90 -5.92 20.34 21.21
N LEU A 91 -6.69 19.26 21.26
CA LEU A 91 -7.28 18.66 20.08
C LEU A 91 -8.25 19.61 19.38
N ARG A 92 -9.14 20.28 20.13
CA ARG A 92 -10.07 21.28 19.56
C ARG A 92 -9.36 22.51 18.99
N ALA A 93 -8.20 22.88 19.56
CA ALA A 93 -7.41 24.01 19.07
C ALA A 93 -6.75 23.72 17.72
N VAL A 94 -6.28 22.48 17.50
CA VAL A 94 -5.58 22.09 16.28
C VAL A 94 -6.52 21.51 15.22
N LEU A 95 -7.60 20.87 15.65
CA LEU A 95 -8.61 20.26 14.78
C LEU A 95 -9.98 20.87 15.09
N PRO A 96 -10.25 22.12 14.63
CA PRO A 96 -11.58 22.72 14.79
C PRO A 96 -12.59 21.82 14.10
N GLU A 97 -13.52 21.27 14.88
CA GLU A 97 -14.63 20.37 14.53
C GLU A 97 -14.58 19.86 13.09
N GLN A 98 -14.12 18.62 12.88
CA GLN A 98 -14.32 17.97 11.60
C GLN A 98 -15.82 17.76 11.39
N ASP A 99 -16.41 18.72 10.66
CA ASP A 99 -17.81 18.83 10.33
C ASP A 99 -18.45 17.46 10.04
N GLY A 100 -19.36 17.04 10.92
CA GLY A 100 -20.52 16.24 10.55
C GLY A 100 -20.32 14.75 10.24
N ARG A 101 -19.17 14.12 10.51
CA ARG A 101 -19.06 12.64 10.47
C ARG A 101 -18.84 11.95 11.81
N ALA A 102 -18.59 12.71 12.88
CA ALA A 102 -18.38 12.20 14.22
C ALA A 102 -19.69 12.20 15.03
N ASN A 103 -20.75 11.56 14.53
CA ASN A 103 -21.95 11.38 15.35
C ASN A 103 -21.72 10.21 16.34
N GLY A 104 -21.22 10.56 17.52
CA GLY A 104 -21.56 9.91 18.79
C GLY A 104 -20.79 8.66 19.19
N VAL A 105 -19.49 8.75 19.55
CA VAL A 105 -18.89 7.84 20.54
C VAL A 105 -17.70 8.52 21.26
N PRO A 106 -17.76 8.84 22.57
CA PRO A 106 -16.61 9.36 23.33
C PRO A 106 -15.41 8.40 23.37
N ALA A 107 -15.66 7.10 23.18
CA ALA A 107 -14.59 6.10 23.08
C ALA A 107 -13.61 6.40 21.95
N LYS A 108 -14.01 7.06 20.86
CA LYS A 108 -13.16 7.22 19.68
C LYS A 108 -11.92 8.10 19.92
N THR A 109 -12.02 9.07 20.84
CA THR A 109 -10.90 9.94 21.20
C THR A 109 -10.04 9.37 22.32
N ASP A 110 -10.53 8.43 23.14
CA ASP A 110 -9.79 7.91 24.29
C ASP A 110 -8.40 7.34 23.90
N ALA A 111 -8.30 6.59 22.79
CA ALA A 111 -7.03 6.05 22.32
C ALA A 111 -6.04 7.16 21.87
N LEU A 112 -6.57 8.26 21.34
CA LEU A 112 -5.79 9.43 20.96
C LEU A 112 -5.26 10.15 22.21
N LEU A 113 -6.12 10.37 23.21
CA LEU A 113 -5.70 10.96 24.50
C LEU A 113 -4.63 10.12 25.20
N ALA A 114 -4.79 8.79 25.21
CA ALA A 114 -3.78 7.87 25.74
C ALA A 114 -2.44 8.01 25.02
N THR A 115 -2.48 8.16 23.69
CA THR A 115 -1.28 8.32 22.86
C THR A 115 -0.59 9.65 23.12
N LEU A 116 -1.34 10.74 23.32
CA LEU A 116 -0.78 12.04 23.70
C LEU A 116 -0.12 11.97 25.08
N ALA A 117 -0.77 11.34 26.06
CA ALA A 117 -0.20 11.14 27.38
C ALA A 117 1.10 10.30 27.33
N GLN A 118 1.14 9.26 26.51
CA GLN A 118 2.36 8.46 26.30
C GLN A 118 3.47 9.27 25.61
N ALA A 119 3.12 10.11 24.65
CA ALA A 119 4.08 10.98 23.98
C ALA A 119 4.65 12.05 24.92
N GLU A 120 3.80 12.64 25.77
CA GLU A 120 4.23 13.59 26.81
C GLU A 120 5.18 12.92 27.82
N GLN A 121 4.85 11.71 28.27
CA GLN A 121 5.72 10.90 29.13
C GLN A 121 7.05 10.55 28.46
N ALA A 122 7.08 10.46 27.13
CA ALA A 122 8.30 10.27 26.34
C ALA A 122 9.08 11.59 26.10
N GLY A 123 8.57 12.74 26.57
CA GLY A 123 9.22 14.05 26.49
C GLY A 123 8.81 14.90 25.28
N HIS A 124 7.74 14.53 24.58
CA HIS A 124 7.21 15.31 23.45
C HIS A 124 6.15 16.31 23.88
N ASP A 125 6.15 17.51 23.30
CA ASP A 125 5.07 18.47 23.45
C ASP A 125 3.81 18.01 22.67
N PRO A 126 2.66 17.76 23.34
CA PRO A 126 1.46 17.23 22.70
C PRO A 126 0.92 18.11 21.56
N GLU A 127 0.96 19.43 21.71
CA GLU A 127 0.39 20.35 20.73
C GLU A 127 1.23 20.43 19.45
N THR A 128 2.56 20.55 19.61
CA THR A 128 3.49 20.52 18.48
C THR A 128 3.44 19.18 17.75
N LEU A 129 3.31 18.08 18.49
CA LEU A 129 3.18 16.74 17.91
C LEU A 129 1.88 16.58 17.12
N LEU A 130 0.75 17.08 17.62
CA LEU A 130 -0.53 17.11 16.91
C LEU A 130 -0.46 17.91 15.61
N ARG A 131 0.11 19.13 15.67
CA ARG A 131 0.30 19.98 14.48
C ARG A 131 1.13 19.25 13.42
N GLN A 132 2.24 18.63 13.81
CA GLN A 132 3.07 17.84 12.90
C GLN A 132 2.31 16.64 12.30
N ALA A 133 1.52 15.93 13.10
CA ALA A 133 0.75 14.77 12.63
C ALA A 133 -0.36 15.15 11.63
N ILE A 134 -0.96 16.35 11.79
CA ILE A 134 -2.03 16.86 10.93
C ILE A 134 -1.47 17.42 9.61
N ASP A 135 -0.31 18.06 9.63
CA ASP A 135 0.33 18.62 8.41
C ASP A 135 0.79 17.52 7.41
N MET A 136 0.90 16.28 7.87
CA MET A 136 1.20 15.14 7.00
C MET A 136 0.04 14.85 6.02
N ARG A 137 0.35 14.73 4.72
CA ARG A 137 -0.60 14.45 3.62
C ARG A 137 -1.52 13.25 3.90
N GLU A 138 -2.69 13.25 3.24
CA GLU A 138 -3.69 12.16 3.19
C GLU A 138 -4.56 11.97 4.44
N LEU A 139 -4.57 12.92 5.38
CA LEU A 139 -5.51 12.87 6.52
C LEU A 139 -6.98 12.96 6.04
N ASP A 140 -7.22 13.66 4.94
CA ASP A 140 -8.53 13.90 4.30
C ASP A 140 -9.11 12.65 3.62
N THR A 141 -8.27 11.70 3.22
CA THR A 141 -8.68 10.43 2.61
C THR A 141 -8.81 9.28 3.62
N ALA A 142 -8.55 9.56 4.90
CA ALA A 142 -8.57 8.55 5.95
C ALA A 142 -9.99 7.99 6.16
N ALA A 143 -10.09 6.66 6.24
CA ALA A 143 -11.33 6.01 6.66
C ALA A 143 -11.67 6.31 8.13
N ASP A 144 -10.63 6.51 8.96
CA ASP A 144 -10.75 6.94 10.35
C ASP A 144 -9.59 7.85 10.73
N VAL A 145 -9.89 9.13 10.94
CA VAL A 145 -8.89 10.15 11.29
C VAL A 145 -8.24 9.85 12.64
N ASN A 146 -8.99 9.36 13.62
CA ASN A 146 -8.45 9.12 14.97
C ASN A 146 -7.41 7.99 14.95
N ASP A 147 -7.69 6.88 14.26
CA ASP A 147 -6.74 5.76 14.13
C ASP A 147 -5.46 6.19 13.40
N VAL A 148 -5.59 7.00 12.35
CA VAL A 148 -4.44 7.54 11.61
C VAL A 148 -3.61 8.46 12.50
N LEU A 149 -4.25 9.34 13.28
CA LEU A 149 -3.56 10.21 14.22
C LEU A 149 -2.86 9.40 15.31
N VAL A 150 -3.51 8.40 15.90
CA VAL A 150 -2.88 7.48 16.87
C VAL A 150 -1.62 6.86 16.27
N TRP A 151 -1.71 6.27 15.07
CA TRP A 151 -0.56 5.67 14.40
C TRP A 151 0.56 6.68 14.11
N ARG A 152 0.22 7.89 13.62
CA ARG A 152 1.20 8.94 13.31
C ARG A 152 1.91 9.44 14.56
N LEU A 153 1.16 9.78 15.60
CA LEU A 153 1.71 10.28 16.86
C LEU A 153 2.66 9.24 17.46
N ARG A 154 2.26 7.96 17.49
CA ARG A 154 3.14 6.88 17.93
C ARG A 154 4.41 6.78 17.08
N ARG A 155 4.30 6.89 15.76
CA ARG A 155 5.46 6.84 14.86
C ARG A 155 6.40 8.03 15.04
N ILE A 156 5.88 9.25 15.15
CA ILE A 156 6.69 10.47 15.30
C ILE A 156 7.37 10.46 16.68
N ALA A 157 6.62 10.12 17.73
CA ALA A 157 7.14 10.03 19.11
C ALA A 157 7.90 8.73 19.41
N GLN A 158 8.15 7.88 18.40
CA GLN A 158 8.85 6.59 18.54
C GLN A 158 8.29 5.69 19.67
N LEU A 159 6.97 5.72 19.86
CA LEU A 159 6.28 4.90 20.86
C LEU A 159 6.19 3.44 20.37
N PRO A 160 6.18 2.44 21.28
CA PRO A 160 6.08 1.03 20.92
C PRO A 160 4.80 0.74 20.13
N ALA A 161 4.82 -0.25 19.22
CA ALA A 161 3.62 -0.60 18.45
C ALA A 161 2.50 -1.17 19.35
N HIS A 162 2.87 -1.92 20.40
CA HIS A 162 1.94 -2.48 21.37
C HIS A 162 1.93 -1.63 22.66
N PRO A 163 0.75 -1.13 23.10
CA PRO A 163 0.64 -0.40 24.34
C PRO A 163 0.91 -1.35 25.51
N GLY A 164 1.93 -1.03 26.32
CA GLY A 164 2.36 -1.87 27.44
C GLY A 164 3.67 -2.62 27.21
N GLU A 165 4.19 -2.64 25.98
CA GLU A 165 5.58 -3.01 25.76
C GLU A 165 6.47 -1.85 26.28
N ALA A 166 7.38 -2.13 27.21
CA ALA A 166 8.27 -1.11 27.75
C ALA A 166 9.06 -0.46 26.61
N LEU A 167 9.23 0.87 26.66
CA LEU A 167 10.05 1.61 25.73
C LEU A 167 11.48 1.02 25.77
N ARG A 168 11.80 0.10 24.86
CA ARG A 168 13.19 -0.33 24.66
C ARG A 168 13.90 0.86 24.07
N ARG A 169 14.49 1.69 24.94
CA ARG A 169 15.43 2.73 24.57
C ARG A 169 16.47 2.06 23.65
N PRO A 170 16.63 2.50 22.39
CA PRO A 170 17.68 1.97 21.54
C PRO A 170 19.00 2.22 22.27
N PRO A 171 19.89 1.22 22.45
CA PRO A 171 21.21 1.50 22.97
C PRO A 171 21.88 2.48 22.00
N VAL A 172 22.17 3.68 22.49
CA VAL A 172 23.09 4.59 21.82
C VAL A 172 24.43 3.85 21.78
N GLY A 173 24.91 3.57 20.57
CA GLY A 173 26.19 2.90 20.36
C GLY A 173 26.09 1.38 20.23
N THR A 174 25.73 0.91 19.04
CA THR A 174 26.42 -0.27 18.49
C THR A 174 26.45 -0.13 16.97
N ARG A 175 27.65 0.18 16.49
CA ARG A 175 28.08 0.17 15.10
C ARG A 175 27.52 -1.08 14.39
N PRO A 176 26.93 -0.97 13.19
CA PRO A 176 26.42 -2.15 12.49
C PRO A 176 27.62 -2.99 12.06
N THR A 177 27.83 -4.12 12.73
CA THR A 177 28.67 -5.19 12.22
C THR A 177 27.90 -5.84 11.06
N LYS A 178 28.43 -5.64 9.85
CA LYS A 178 28.08 -6.43 8.66
C LYS A 178 27.92 -7.91 9.03
N PRO A 179 26.79 -8.55 8.74
CA PRO A 179 26.74 -10.00 8.71
C PRO A 179 27.56 -10.46 7.50
N SER A 180 28.75 -10.99 7.79
CA SER A 180 29.56 -11.71 6.82
C SER A 180 28.77 -12.90 6.29
N ALA A 181 28.75 -13.04 4.97
CA ALA A 181 28.31 -14.22 4.27
C ALA A 181 29.03 -15.46 4.82
N ASN A 182 28.27 -16.48 5.26
CA ASN A 182 28.42 -17.88 4.83
C ASN A 182 27.55 -18.84 5.66
N ARG A 183 26.98 -19.83 4.94
CA ARG A 183 26.26 -21.04 5.41
C ARG A 183 24.78 -20.76 5.74
N THR A 184 23.78 -21.39 5.14
CA THR A 184 23.68 -22.69 4.47
C THR A 184 22.40 -22.67 3.62
N ASN A 185 22.53 -22.76 2.30
CA ASN A 185 21.40 -22.98 1.40
C ASN A 185 21.08 -24.47 1.36
N GLU A 186 20.19 -24.92 2.23
CA GLU A 186 19.41 -26.12 1.97
C GLU A 186 17.96 -25.85 2.36
N ARG A 187 17.04 -26.32 1.50
CA ARG A 187 15.59 -26.48 1.73
C ARG A 187 14.70 -25.29 1.36
N ASN A 188 14.36 -25.18 0.07
CA ASN A 188 13.01 -25.43 -0.45
C ASN A 188 12.80 -24.77 -1.83
N THR A 189 12.93 -25.57 -2.88
CA THR A 189 12.47 -25.24 -4.23
C THR A 189 11.03 -25.76 -4.37
N PRO A 190 10.06 -24.95 -4.83
CA PRO A 190 8.70 -25.39 -5.06
C PRO A 190 8.57 -26.29 -6.30
N ALA A 191 7.64 -27.25 -6.19
CA ALA A 191 7.36 -28.32 -7.14
C ALA A 191 7.00 -27.85 -8.55
N ALA A 192 7.66 -28.45 -9.54
CA ALA A 192 7.28 -28.44 -10.95
C ALA A 192 6.61 -29.78 -11.32
N THR A 193 5.55 -29.67 -12.12
CA THR A 193 4.59 -30.66 -12.60
C THR A 193 5.22 -31.92 -13.26
N PRO A 194 4.65 -33.13 -13.11
CA PRO A 194 5.20 -34.34 -13.73
C PRO A 194 4.83 -34.42 -15.23
N ARG A 195 5.84 -34.63 -16.08
CA ARG A 195 5.71 -35.03 -17.49
C ARG A 195 5.82 -36.57 -17.57
N PRO A 196 4.98 -37.28 -18.33
CA PRO A 196 5.02 -38.74 -18.40
C PRO A 196 6.22 -39.22 -19.24
N ALA A 197 6.94 -40.22 -18.73
CA ALA A 197 8.07 -40.87 -19.38
C ALA A 197 7.61 -42.08 -20.23
N VAL A 198 8.16 -42.18 -21.44
CA VAL A 198 8.02 -43.31 -22.36
C VAL A 198 8.88 -44.49 -21.85
N PRO A 199 8.41 -45.76 -21.88
CA PRO A 199 9.24 -46.91 -21.50
C PRO A 199 10.09 -47.42 -22.68
N ASP A 200 11.41 -47.53 -22.50
CA ASP A 200 12.34 -48.25 -23.40
C ASP A 200 12.46 -49.73 -22.97
N PRO A 201 12.32 -50.74 -23.85
CA PRO A 201 12.17 -52.13 -23.46
C PRO A 201 13.49 -52.91 -23.58
N ARG A 202 14.43 -52.77 -22.63
CA ARG A 202 15.64 -53.63 -22.60
C ARG A 202 16.19 -53.91 -21.20
N SER A 203 15.39 -54.53 -20.34
CA SER A 203 15.96 -55.23 -19.17
C SER A 203 14.98 -56.23 -18.58
N ARG A 204 15.02 -57.46 -19.09
CA ARG A 204 14.41 -58.63 -18.45
C ARG A 204 15.55 -59.51 -17.91
N PRO A 205 15.66 -59.73 -16.59
CA PRO A 205 16.44 -60.83 -16.06
C PRO A 205 15.55 -62.06 -15.78
N PRO A 206 16.12 -63.28 -15.79
CA PRO A 206 15.37 -64.53 -15.76
C PRO A 206 15.05 -64.94 -14.32
N ARG A 207 13.91 -65.61 -14.12
CA ARG A 207 13.68 -66.38 -12.90
C ARG A 207 13.29 -67.82 -13.24
N ARG A 208 14.20 -68.67 -12.76
CA ARG A 208 14.11 -70.06 -12.33
C ARG A 208 12.73 -70.49 -11.83
#